data_AF-A0A0P9E6U4-F1
#
_entry.id   AF-A0A0P9E6U4-F1
#
_cell.length_a   1.000
_cell.length_b   1.000
_cell.length_c   1.000
_cell.angle_alpha   90.00
_cell.angle_beta   90.00
_cell.angle_gamma   90.00
#
_symmetry.space_group_name_H-M   'P 1'
#
loop_
_entity.id
_entity.type
_entity.pdbx_description
1 polymer ?
#
loop_
_entity_poly.entity_id
_entity_poly.type
_entity_poly.pdbx_seq_one_letter_code
_entity_poly.pdbx_strand_id
1 'polypeptide(L)'
;MTYKRVRRQKFLSGMLRKHLSRITNNPKVRALLSSNEIEDGLGMVVDRIVEKVMEREAQLGRELTFKEFRECMMKALNEIAPKVEYII
;
A
#
# COMPACT_ATOMS: atom_id res chain seq x y z
N MET A 1 -19.55 14.44 2.35
CA MET A 1 -18.29 13.66 2.41
C MET A 1 -17.35 14.34 3.39
N THR A 2 -16.96 13.66 4.46
CA THR A 2 -16.29 14.26 5.63
C THR A 2 -14.85 14.65 5.31
N TYR A 3 -14.52 15.94 5.38
CA TYR A 3 -13.17 16.51 5.19
C TYR A 3 -12.05 15.73 5.91
N LYS A 4 -12.36 15.14 7.07
CA LYS A 4 -11.47 14.26 7.84
C LYS A 4 -10.99 13.04 7.05
N ARG A 5 -11.89 12.39 6.28
CA ARG A 5 -11.60 11.20 5.47
C ARG A 5 -10.60 11.50 4.36
N VAL A 6 -10.79 12.63 3.66
CA VAL A 6 -9.87 13.09 2.59
C VAL A 6 -8.49 13.42 3.15
N ARG A 7 -8.43 14.08 4.31
CA ARG A 7 -7.15 14.39 4.97
C ARG A 7 -6.42 13.12 5.40
N ARG A 8 -7.13 12.15 5.95
CA ARG A 8 -6.58 10.84 6.34
C ARG A 8 -6.04 10.08 5.15
N GLN A 9 -6.80 10.00 4.06
CA GLN A 9 -6.37 9.36 2.82
C GLN A 9 -5.07 9.99 2.29
N LYS A 10 -5.01 11.33 2.17
CA LYS A 10 -3.81 12.05 1.74
C LYS A 10 -2.60 11.78 2.63
N PHE A 11 -2.82 11.73 3.95
CA PHE A 11 -1.77 11.41 4.91
C PHE A 11 -1.21 9.99 4.69
N LEU A 12 -2.08 8.99 4.59
CA LEU A 12 -1.68 7.60 4.37
C LEU A 12 -0.95 7.42 3.04
N SER A 13 -1.49 7.97 1.94
CA SER A 13 -0.84 7.91 0.62
C SER A 13 0.55 8.56 0.64
N GLY A 14 0.69 9.74 1.27
CA GLY A 14 1.96 10.44 1.36
C GLY A 14 3.00 9.68 2.20
N MET A 15 2.59 9.16 3.35
CA MET A 15 3.43 8.32 4.21
C MET A 15 3.92 7.07 3.46
N LEU A 16 3.00 6.34 2.83
CA LEU A 16 3.32 5.11 2.12
C LEU A 16 4.24 5.36 0.91
N ARG A 17 3.96 6.37 0.07
CA ARG A 17 4.85 6.75 -1.04
C ARG A 17 6.26 7.07 -0.55
N LYS A 18 6.41 7.79 0.56
CA LYS A 18 7.73 8.13 1.12
C LYS A 18 8.50 6.89 1.60
N HIS A 19 7.83 5.92 2.21
CA HIS A 19 8.49 4.72 2.73
C HIS A 19 8.76 3.69 1.65
N LEU A 20 7.78 3.43 0.78
CA LEU A 20 7.86 2.42 -0.27
C LEU A 20 8.73 2.86 -1.45
N SER A 21 8.88 4.17 -1.71
CA SER A 21 9.83 4.66 -2.72
C SER A 21 11.29 4.32 -2.41
N ARG A 22 11.63 4.02 -1.15
CA ARG A 22 12.96 3.50 -0.79
C ARG A 22 13.20 2.09 -1.32
N ILE A 23 12.14 1.29 -1.42
CA ILE A 23 12.18 -0.09 -1.93
C ILE A 23 12.35 -0.06 -3.45
N THR A 24 11.67 0.87 -4.13
CA THR A 24 11.77 1.02 -5.59
C THR A 24 13.13 1.53 -6.06
N ASN A 25 13.90 2.18 -5.18
CA ASN A 25 15.28 2.57 -5.44
C ASN A 25 16.30 1.42 -5.29
N ASN A 26 15.85 0.19 -5.06
CA ASN A 26 16.73 -0.97 -5.04
C ASN A 26 17.34 -1.21 -6.45
N PRO A 27 18.68 -1.41 -6.55
CA PRO A 27 19.35 -1.65 -7.83
C PRO A 27 18.75 -2.81 -8.64
N LYS A 28 18.27 -3.87 -7.97
CA LYS A 28 17.64 -5.02 -8.64
C LYS A 28 16.30 -4.67 -9.27
N VAL A 29 15.51 -3.81 -8.62
CA VAL A 29 14.22 -3.35 -9.16
C VAL A 29 14.45 -2.46 -10.36
N ARG A 30 15.39 -1.51 -10.25
CA ARG A 30 15.80 -0.62 -11.35
C ARG A 30 16.44 -1.33 -12.54
N ALA A 31 17.03 -2.50 -12.32
CA ALA A 31 17.58 -3.32 -13.40
C ALA A 31 16.51 -4.09 -14.18
N LEU A 32 15.33 -4.30 -13.58
CA LEU A 32 14.27 -5.15 -14.14
C LEU A 32 13.10 -4.36 -14.72
N LEU A 33 12.85 -3.15 -14.23
CA LEU A 33 11.69 -2.34 -14.60
C LEU A 33 12.14 -0.92 -14.97
N SER A 34 11.44 -0.31 -15.92
CA SER A 34 11.63 1.10 -16.26
C SER A 34 11.15 2.01 -15.12
N SER A 35 11.65 3.24 -15.08
CA SER A 35 11.24 4.23 -14.07
C SER A 35 9.72 4.43 -14.02
N ASN A 36 9.05 4.42 -15.18
CA ASN A 36 7.59 4.57 -15.27
C ASN A 36 6.87 3.36 -14.68
N GLU A 37 7.28 2.14 -15.04
CA GLU A 37 6.68 0.91 -14.49
C GLU A 37 6.86 0.82 -12.96
N ILE A 38 8.00 1.29 -12.47
CA ILE A 38 8.28 1.37 -11.04
C ILE A 38 7.35 2.38 -10.35
N GLU A 39 7.17 3.56 -10.92
CA GLU A 39 6.30 4.59 -10.37
C GLU A 39 4.82 4.18 -10.40
N ASP A 40 4.37 3.62 -11.51
CA ASP A 40 3.00 3.14 -11.70
C ASP A 40 2.71 1.97 -10.74
N GLY A 41 3.61 0.98 -10.68
CA GLY A 41 3.47 -0.15 -9.76
C GLY A 41 3.47 0.29 -8.29
N LEU A 42 4.31 1.25 -7.93
CA LEU A 42 4.31 1.86 -6.60
C LEU A 42 2.98 2.57 -6.30
N GLY A 43 2.45 3.31 -7.28
CA GLY A 43 1.15 3.97 -7.19
C GLY A 43 0.03 2.98 -6.89
N MET A 44 -0.05 1.90 -7.67
CA MET A 44 -1.07 0.84 -7.51
C MET A 44 -0.99 0.19 -6.12
N VAL A 45 0.22 -0.13 -5.64
CA VAL A 45 0.41 -0.71 -4.29
C VAL A 45 -0.05 0.24 -3.20
N VAL A 46 0.35 1.51 -3.27
CA VAL A 46 -0.05 2.52 -2.29
C VAL A 46 -1.56 2.68 -2.27
N ASP A 47 -2.19 2.83 -3.43
CA ASP A 47 -3.63 3.10 -3.52
C ASP A 47 -4.43 1.92 -2.97
N ARG A 48 -4.02 0.68 -3.26
CA ARG A 48 -4.68 -0.53 -2.74
C ARG A 48 -4.54 -0.66 -1.22
N ILE A 49 -3.37 -0.37 -0.65
CA ILE A 49 -3.18 -0.37 0.81
C ILE A 49 -4.09 0.68 1.46
N VAL A 50 -4.12 1.90 0.89
CA VAL A 50 -4.94 3.00 1.42
C VAL A 50 -6.42 2.64 1.37
N GLU A 51 -6.91 2.11 0.25
CA GLU A 51 -8.30 1.66 0.10
C GLU A 51 -8.66 0.65 1.20
N LYS A 52 -7.88 -0.42 1.37
CA LYS A 52 -8.08 -1.45 2.40
C LYS A 52 -8.13 -0.87 3.82
N VAL A 53 -7.22 0.05 4.14
CA VAL A 53 -7.17 0.70 5.45
C VAL A 53 -8.41 1.55 5.66
N MET A 54 -8.79 2.37 4.67
CA MET A 54 -9.95 3.25 4.76
C MET A 54 -11.28 2.47 4.86
N GLU A 55 -11.41 1.36 4.14
CA GLU A 55 -12.55 0.43 4.27
C GLU A 55 -12.62 -0.15 5.68
N ARG A 56 -11.48 -0.60 6.22
CA ARG A 56 -11.44 -1.20 7.55
C ARG A 56 -11.71 -0.18 8.66
N GLU A 57 -11.17 1.04 8.55
CA GLU A 57 -11.48 2.13 9.48
C GLU A 57 -12.97 2.52 9.42
N ALA A 58 -13.57 2.53 8.22
CA ALA A 58 -15.00 2.78 8.06
C ALA A 58 -15.88 1.68 8.69
N GLN A 59 -15.48 0.41 8.57
CA GLN A 59 -16.18 -0.72 9.20
C GLN A 59 -16.09 -0.69 10.73
N LEU A 60 -14.95 -0.27 11.28
CA LEU A 60 -14.72 -0.24 12.73
C LEU A 60 -15.19 1.06 13.40
N GLY A 61 -15.43 2.12 12.63
CA GLY A 61 -15.78 3.45 13.16
C GLY A 61 -14.63 4.15 13.90
N ARG A 62 -13.40 3.64 13.78
CA ARG A 62 -12.18 4.18 14.41
C ARG A 62 -10.96 3.98 13.53
N GLU A 63 -9.87 4.67 13.85
CA GLU A 63 -8.57 4.43 13.22
C GLU A 63 -8.00 3.04 13.57
N LEU A 64 -7.21 2.46 12.67
CA LEU A 64 -6.55 1.18 12.90
C LEU A 64 -5.41 1.33 13.91
N THR A 65 -5.25 0.33 14.76
CA THR A 65 -4.00 0.13 15.50
C THR A 65 -2.87 -0.24 14.54
N PHE A 66 -1.62 -0.09 14.97
CA PHE A 66 -0.46 -0.46 14.17
C PHE A 66 -0.49 -1.93 13.69
N LYS A 67 -0.96 -2.85 14.55
CA LYS A 67 -1.08 -4.26 14.21
C LYS A 67 -2.11 -4.50 13.09
N GLU A 68 -3.30 -3.91 13.23
CA GLU A 68 -4.36 -4.00 12.22
C GLU A 68 -3.96 -3.34 10.90
N PHE A 69 -3.23 -2.22 10.97
CA PHE A 69 -2.66 -1.56 9.79
C PHE A 69 -1.67 -2.49 9.07
N ARG A 70 -0.75 -3.12 9.81
CA ARG A 70 0.20 -4.08 9.24
C ARG A 70 -0.51 -5.25 8.58
N GLU A 71 -1.56 -5.79 9.21
CA GLU A 71 -2.36 -6.86 8.63
C GLU A 71 -3.07 -6.44 7.34
N CYS A 72 -3.66 -5.24 7.31
CA CYS A 72 -4.28 -4.69 6.09
C CYS A 72 -3.26 -4.51 4.96
N MET A 73 -2.08 -4.00 5.28
CA MET A 73 -0.98 -3.85 4.32
C MET A 73 -0.53 -5.21 3.76
N MET A 74 -0.34 -6.22 4.62
CA MET A 74 0.04 -7.56 4.16
C MET A 74 -1.04 -8.20 3.28
N LYS A 75 -2.32 -8.02 3.62
CA LYS A 75 -3.43 -8.48 2.78
C LYS A 75 -3.43 -7.81 1.40
N ALA A 76 -3.24 -6.49 1.36
CA ALA A 76 -3.16 -5.75 0.11
C ALA A 76 -1.99 -6.23 -0.76
N LEU A 77 -0.81 -6.46 -0.15
CA LEU A 77 0.36 -6.97 -0.86
C LEU A 77 0.15 -8.40 -1.39
N ASN A 78 -0.45 -9.28 -0.59
CA ASN A 78 -0.77 -10.65 -1.02
C ASN A 78 -1.82 -10.69 -2.15
N GLU A 79 -2.68 -9.68 -2.28
CA GLU A 79 -3.62 -9.59 -3.40
C GLU A 79 -2.92 -9.21 -4.70
N ILE A 80 -1.93 -8.31 -4.62
CA ILE A 80 -1.20 -7.81 -5.80
C ILE A 80 -0.18 -8.84 -6.28
N ALA A 81 0.54 -9.44 -5.35
CA ALA A 81 1.49 -10.50 -5.60
C ALA A 81 1.16 -11.66 -4.66
N PRO A 82 0.19 -12.52 -5.02
CA PRO A 82 -0.03 -13.75 -4.27
C PRO A 82 1.30 -14.48 -4.19
N LYS A 83 1.66 -14.92 -2.99
CA LYS A 83 2.81 -15.81 -2.83
C LYS A 83 2.63 -16.93 -3.85
N VAL A 84 3.62 -17.10 -4.72
CA VAL A 84 3.71 -18.31 -5.52
C VAL A 84 3.89 -19.43 -4.50
N GLU A 85 2.79 -20.09 -4.14
CA GLU A 85 2.85 -21.42 -3.56
C GLU A 85 3.48 -22.26 -4.66
N TYR A 86 4.77 -22.52 -4.55
CA TYR A 86 5.38 -23.61 -5.30
C TYR A 86 4.56 -24.84 -4.95
N ILE A 87 3.76 -25.31 -5.91
CA ILE A 87 3.19 -26.65 -5.87
C ILE A 87 4.42 -27.56 -5.87
N ILE A 88 4.74 -28.13 -4.70
CA ILE A 88 5.72 -29.22 -4.54
C ILE A 88 5.03 -30.52 -4.95
#